data_AF-A0A1M7GDT1-F1
#
_entry.id   AF-A0A1M7GDT1-F1
#
_cell.length_a   1.000
_cell.length_b   1.000
_cell.length_c   1.000
_cell.angle_alpha   90.00
_cell.angle_beta   90.00
_cell.angle_gamma   90.00
#
_symmetry.space_group_name_H-M   'P 1'
#
loop_
_entity.id
_entity.type
_entity.pdbx_description
1 polymer ?
#
loop_
_entity_poly.entity_id
_entity_poly.type
_entity_poly.pdbx_seq_one_letter_code
_entity_poly.pdbx_strand_id
1 'polypeptide(L)'
;MENQFFVGQAEFKTGHVLRKDLSLFITGGDKNEIYEIFDSKNNAIEYAKKMNSKNPEIEYWVENNSRKTVFYISQKEIKFYD
;
A
#
# COMPACT_ATOMS: atom_id res chain seq x y z
N MET A 1 9.24 -5.90 -17.95
CA MET A 1 8.53 -5.19 -16.86
C MET A 1 8.36 -6.10 -15.63
N GLU A 2 9.32 -6.99 -15.32
CA GLU A 2 9.07 -8.11 -14.40
C GLU A 2 9.23 -7.80 -12.90
N ASN A 3 9.63 -6.59 -12.51
CA ASN A 3 9.95 -6.27 -11.11
C ASN A 3 9.20 -5.06 -10.52
N GLN A 4 7.93 -4.83 -10.87
CA GLN A 4 7.17 -3.76 -10.22
C GLN A 4 6.46 -4.24 -8.95
N PHE A 5 6.42 -3.34 -7.98
CA PHE A 5 5.74 -3.48 -6.71
C PHE A 5 4.80 -2.30 -6.52
N PHE A 6 3.59 -2.59 -6.04
CA PHE A 6 2.52 -1.63 -5.89
C PHE A 6 2.22 -1.45 -4.42
N VAL A 7 2.32 -0.22 -3.91
CA VAL A 7 1.92 0.11 -2.56
C VAL A 7 0.50 0.67 -2.60
N GLY A 8 -0.44 -0.05 -1.99
CA GLY A 8 -1.79 0.45 -1.73
C GLY A 8 -1.94 0.89 -0.28
N GLN A 9 -3.01 1.64 -0.02
CA GLN A 9 -3.29 2.20 1.31
C GLN A 9 -4.79 2.31 1.60
N ALA A 10 -5.15 2.14 2.88
CA ALA A 10 -6.52 2.25 3.37
C ALA A 10 -6.57 2.81 4.79
N GLU A 11 -7.70 3.42 5.15
CA GLU A 11 -7.98 3.78 6.54
C GLU A 11 -8.22 2.49 7.34
N PHE A 12 -7.45 2.30 8.42
CA PHE A 12 -7.37 1.02 9.14
C PHE A 12 -8.69 0.63 9.82
N LYS A 13 -9.48 1.62 10.26
CA LYS A 13 -10.67 1.40 11.06
C LYS A 13 -11.87 0.99 10.20
N THR A 14 -11.95 1.51 8.98
CA THR A 14 -13.07 1.34 8.06
C THR A 14 -12.72 0.47 6.86
N GLY A 15 -11.44 0.25 6.57
CA GLY A 15 -10.99 -0.47 5.37
C GLY A 15 -11.23 0.32 4.08
N HIS A 16 -11.45 1.63 4.18
CA HIS A 16 -11.68 2.46 3.00
C HIS A 16 -10.36 2.70 2.27
N VAL A 17 -10.29 2.26 1.01
CA VAL A 17 -9.13 2.52 0.15
C VAL A 17 -8.96 4.02 -0.07
N LEU A 18 -7.72 4.48 0.03
CA LEU A 18 -7.37 5.88 -0.15
C LEU A 18 -6.57 6.06 -1.44
N ARG A 19 -6.75 7.21 -2.08
CA ARG A 19 -5.83 7.70 -3.12
C ARG A 19 -4.48 8.06 -2.51
N LYS A 20 -3.45 8.25 -3.34
CA LYS A 20 -2.09 8.67 -2.90
C LYS A 20 -2.06 9.92 -2.03
N ASP A 21 -2.99 10.85 -2.24
CA ASP A 21 -3.16 12.08 -1.47
C ASP A 21 -3.91 11.90 -0.14
N LEU A 22 -4.21 10.64 0.23
CA LEU A 22 -4.98 10.24 1.40
C LEU A 22 -6.49 10.57 1.33
N SER A 23 -7.00 11.05 0.19
CA SER A 23 -8.45 11.21 0.01
C SER A 23 -9.14 9.87 -0.23
N LEU A 24 -10.42 9.77 0.14
CA LEU A 24 -11.23 8.57 -0.07
C LEU A 24 -11.31 8.22 -1.57
N PHE A 25 -10.96 6.99 -1.92
CA PHE A 25 -11.18 6.47 -3.26
C PHE A 25 -12.64 6.02 -3.40
N ILE A 26 -13.35 6.62 -4.36
CA ILE A 26 -14.72 6.26 -4.71
C ILE A 26 -14.66 5.42 -5.99
N THR A 27 -15.48 4.36 -6.04
CA THR A 27 -15.55 3.44 -7.19
C THR A 27 -15.80 4.19 -8.51
N GLY A 28 -15.08 3.80 -9.56
CA GLY A 28 -15.13 4.45 -10.88
C GLY A 28 -13.96 5.38 -11.19
N GLY A 29 -13.07 5.66 -10.22
CA GLY A 29 -11.82 6.40 -10.44
C GLY A 29 -10.71 5.55 -11.08
N ASP A 30 -9.62 6.20 -11.51
CA ASP A 30 -8.46 5.51 -12.09
C ASP A 30 -7.72 4.74 -10.98
N LYS A 31 -7.48 3.44 -11.20
CA LYS A 31 -6.72 2.59 -10.26
C LYS A 31 -5.25 3.04 -10.12
N ASN A 32 -4.74 3.84 -11.05
CA ASN A 32 -3.42 4.46 -10.91
C ASN A 32 -3.39 5.52 -9.79
N GLU A 33 -4.55 6.00 -9.32
CA GLU A 33 -4.67 6.95 -8.21
C GLU A 33 -4.41 6.32 -6.84
N ILE A 34 -4.50 4.99 -6.71
CA ILE A 34 -4.40 4.29 -5.41
C ILE A 34 -3.06 3.59 -5.20
N TYR A 35 -2.25 3.40 -6.26
CA TYR A 35 -0.99 2.64 -6.17
C TYR A 35 0.24 3.51 -6.41
N GLU A 36 1.13 3.55 -5.43
CA GLU A 36 2.50 4.01 -5.64
C GLU A 36 3.35 2.86 -6.18
N ILE A 37 4.08 3.09 -7.27
CA ILE A 37 4.76 2.03 -8.03
C ILE A 37 6.27 2.13 -7.84
N PHE A 38 6.90 1.00 -7.53
CA PHE A 38 8.35 0.90 -7.32
C PHE A 38 8.92 -0.27 -8.12
N ASP A 39 10.17 -0.13 -8.57
CA ASP A 39 10.91 -1.21 -9.24
C ASP A 39 11.66 -2.15 -8.26
N SER A 40 11.44 -1.98 -6.95
CA SER A 40 12.12 -2.71 -5.88
C SER A 40 11.19 -3.03 -4.73
N LYS A 41 11.13 -4.32 -4.33
CA LYS A 41 10.38 -4.80 -3.15
C LYS A 41 10.80 -4.04 -1.90
N ASN A 42 12.11 -3.86 -1.71
CA ASN A 42 12.66 -3.22 -0.51
C ASN A 42 12.25 -1.74 -0.44
N ASN A 43 12.32 -1.02 -1.56
CA ASN A 43 11.94 0.40 -1.60
C ASN A 43 10.43 0.57 -1.31
N ALA A 44 9.58 -0.31 -1.86
CA ALA A 44 8.14 -0.31 -1.59
C ALA A 44 7.83 -0.57 -0.10
N ILE A 45 8.53 -1.53 0.52
CA ILE A 45 8.39 -1.86 1.95
C ILE A 45 8.87 -0.70 2.83
N GLU A 46 10.02 -0.10 2.52
CA GLU A 46 10.54 1.06 3.25
C GLU A 46 9.59 2.26 3.15
N TYR A 47 9.03 2.50 1.97
CA TYR A 47 8.01 3.52 1.77
C TYR A 47 6.78 3.25 2.66
N ALA A 48 6.21 2.04 2.62
CA ALA A 48 5.05 1.67 3.43
C ALA A 48 5.32 1.86 4.94
N LYS A 49 6.49 1.43 5.43
CA LYS A 49 6.91 1.62 6.82
C LYS A 49 7.02 3.11 7.18
N LYS A 50 7.66 3.91 6.32
CA LYS A 50 7.82 5.35 6.52
C LYS A 50 6.50 6.10 6.53
N MET A 51 5.53 5.67 5.73
CA MET A 51 4.23 6.33 5.66
C MET A 51 3.33 5.93 6.82
N ASN A 52 3.30 4.64 7.19
CA ASN A 52 2.59 4.19 8.39
C ASN A 52 3.15 4.82 9.68
N SER A 53 4.48 5.01 9.79
CA SER A 53 5.05 5.67 10.97
C SER A 53 4.66 7.15 11.11
N LYS A 54 4.31 7.81 10.00
CA LYS A 54 3.78 9.19 10.01
C LYS A 54 2.29 9.23 10.35
N ASN A 55 1.54 8.21 9.96
CA ASN A 55 0.11 8.11 10.24
C ASN A 55 -0.30 6.64 10.48
N PRO A 56 -0.26 6.17 11.74
CA PRO A 56 -0.58 4.78 12.09
C PRO A 56 -2.03 4.37 11.81
N GLU A 57 -2.95 5.33 11.63
CA GLU A 57 -4.35 5.07 11.25
C GLU A 57 -4.50 4.66 9.78
N ILE A 58 -3.44 4.71 8.99
CA ILE A 58 -3.41 4.22 7.61
C ILE A 58 -2.62 2.92 7.56
N GLU A 59 -3.25 1.88 7.05
CA GLU A 59 -2.59 0.63 6.72
C GLU A 59 -2.07 0.64 5.28
N TYR A 60 -1.01 -0.11 5.05
CA TYR A 60 -0.35 -0.22 3.75
C TYR A 60 -0.12 -1.68 3.41
N TRP A 61 -0.29 -2.02 2.14
CA TRP A 61 0.07 -3.32 1.60
C TRP A 61 0.92 -3.16 0.34
N VAL A 62 1.82 -4.11 0.11
CA VAL A 62 2.68 -4.15 -1.06
C VAL A 62 2.32 -5.38 -1.87
N GLU A 63 1.97 -5.20 -3.13
CA GLU A 63 1.72 -6.26 -4.10
C GLU A 63 2.90 -6.39 -5.06
N ASN A 64 3.16 -7.60 -5.56
CA ASN A 64 4.03 -7.81 -6.71
C ASN A 64 3.23 -7.67 -8.04
N ASN A 65 3.94 -7.84 -9.17
CA ASN A 65 3.35 -7.87 -10.51
C ASN A 65 2.20 -8.85 -10.73
N SER A 66 2.12 -9.92 -9.95
CA SER A 66 1.03 -10.90 -9.99
C SER A 66 -0.14 -10.53 -9.07
N ARG A 67 -0.17 -9.30 -8.53
CA ARG A 67 -1.18 -8.82 -7.57
C ARG A 67 -1.24 -9.64 -6.27
N LYS A 68 -0.15 -10.34 -5.93
CA LYS A 68 -0.02 -11.02 -4.64
C LYS A 68 0.57 -10.07 -3.63
N THR A 69 -0.08 -9.93 -2.48
CA THR A 69 0.48 -9.21 -1.33
C THR A 69 1.74 -9.92 -0.84
N VAL A 70 2.85 -9.18 -0.75
CA VAL A 70 4.15 -9.65 -0.27
C VAL A 70 4.57 -8.99 1.05
N PHE A 71 3.88 -7.92 1.44
CA PHE A 71 4.07 -7.22 2.71
C PHE A 71 2.79 -6.48 3.12
N TYR A 72 2.54 -6.39 4.41
CA TYR A 72 1.47 -5.61 5.01
C TYR A 72 1.94 -4.98 6.33
N ILE A 73 1.51 -3.74 6.58
CA ILE A 73 1.74 -3.05 7.84
C ILE A 73 0.50 -2.25 8.24
N SER A 74 0.15 -2.33 9.52
CA SER A 74 -0.82 -1.48 10.18
C SER A 74 -0.35 -1.13 11.59
N GLN A 75 -1.15 -0.34 12.31
CA GLN A 75 -0.88 -0.06 13.73
C GLN A 75 -0.87 -1.30 14.64
N LYS A 76 -1.42 -2.45 14.20
CA LYS A 76 -1.46 -3.67 15.03
C LYS A 76 -0.38 -4.69 14.70
N GLU A 77 0.05 -4.75 13.44
CA GLU A 77 0.90 -5.83 12.99
C GLU A 77 1.73 -5.47 11.76
N ILE A 78 2.80 -6.25 11.58
CA ILE A 78 3.64 -6.27 10.38
C ILE A 78 3.68 -7.72 9.89
N LYS A 79 3.38 -7.93 8.61
CA LYS A 79 3.38 -9.27 7.98
C LYS A 79 4.22 -9.26 6.71
N PHE A 80 4.99 -10.33 6.55
CA PHE A 80 5.71 -10.66 5.32
C PHE A 80 5.08 -11.92 4.74
N TYR A 81 4.94 -11.95 3.42
CA TYR A 81 4.40 -13.10 2.70
C TYR A 81 5.42 -13.59 1.67
N ASP A 82 5.47 -14.91 1.50
CA ASP A 82 6.34 -15.62 0.57
C ASP A 82 5.75 -15.68 -0.86
#